data_AF-A0A954XIV5-F1
#
_entry.id   AF-A0A954XIV5-F1
#
_cell.length_a   1.000
_cell.length_b   1.000
_cell.length_c   1.000
_cell.angle_alpha   90.00
_cell.angle_beta   90.00
_cell.angle_gamma   90.00
#
_symmetry.space_group_name_H-M   'P 1'
#
loop_
_entity.id
_entity.type
_entity.pdbx_description
1 polymer ?
#
loop_
_entity_poly.entity_id
_entity_poly.type
_entity_poly.pdbx_seq_one_letter_code
_entity_poly.pdbx_strand_id
1 'polypeptide(L)'
;SETDNVTVDVRPWTQPGANAGHVEIVDGPTRDYSWVTTSEATMVGDIDDVFSCTVRSTGDPFVGKFVDYARVISGAGTTPDTRVITSQYAEVVWWTRWEDNDANGTPGPGEVTLYHRVFLIVPELNTELRVFPSGSGTVSHTNPGYLRSAKQTSTTTVPATQTPTNLFNFHQVSDISVKLHRDASGNVLGFAANTLADLTRRENRYGHYPVIFDPTFSSAPVFKAAGVGFPFALSRAQLIPRHDTSVVSMNGGFFLGVDGQPGIATVDDDGNGTVDDANEIGWFGTDDLGVGVPSVTLARIGDDIALTSVLAFDIRVWDPTAQLRYNPGTTAGAVIEMLEPSDRGFTAATSVGTSASPPAAQTLPSASGAFVDLFYGWNRTGIVTSRFSSVPATRSQLALNIGPTYCTWAYDYEHDGIDQDGDGTADEGTDGFDTDNANGVDDVAERETSPPYAVPLRGIEFRIRNYDSDTRQVRQTRVVSNFIPE
;
A
#
# COMPACT_ATOMS: atom_id res chain seq x y z
N SER A 1 3.75 -6.20 17.90
CA SER A 1 3.38 -5.00 18.67
C SER A 1 2.43 -4.12 17.90
N GLU A 2 2.74 -3.73 16.66
CA GLU A 2 1.86 -2.87 15.84
C GLU A 2 0.56 -3.58 15.44
N THR A 3 0.65 -4.81 14.95
CA THR A 3 -0.54 -5.63 14.64
C THR A 3 -1.42 -5.92 15.86
N ASP A 4 -0.86 -5.88 17.06
CA ASP A 4 -1.61 -6.10 18.30
C ASP A 4 -2.35 -4.84 18.77
N ASN A 5 -2.05 -3.68 18.17
CA ASN A 5 -2.60 -2.37 18.53
C ASN A 5 -3.18 -1.62 17.32
N VAL A 6 -3.64 -2.36 16.30
CA VAL A 6 -4.36 -1.77 15.17
C VAL A 6 -5.64 -1.09 15.67
N THR A 7 -6.00 0.04 15.07
CA THR A 7 -7.18 0.82 15.51
C THR A 7 -8.49 0.33 14.90
N VAL A 8 -8.44 -0.57 13.93
CA VAL A 8 -9.60 -1.10 13.19
C VAL A 8 -9.82 -2.57 13.48
N ASP A 9 -11.10 -2.98 13.54
CA ASP A 9 -11.48 -4.39 13.43
C ASP A 9 -11.14 -4.84 12.01
N VAL A 10 -10.26 -5.84 11.85
CA VAL A 10 -9.63 -6.18 10.56
C VAL A 10 -10.60 -6.96 9.66
N ARG A 11 -11.70 -6.29 9.30
CA ARG A 11 -12.75 -6.76 8.42
C ARG A 11 -13.10 -5.68 7.39
N PRO A 12 -13.48 -6.07 6.17
CA PRO A 12 -13.98 -5.12 5.19
C PRO A 12 -15.26 -4.41 5.63
N TRP A 13 -15.60 -3.31 4.95
CA TRP A 13 -16.80 -2.50 5.18
C TRP A 13 -16.75 -1.72 6.50
N THR A 14 -15.64 -1.00 6.67
CA THR A 14 -15.46 -0.08 7.79
C THR A 14 -16.45 1.07 7.69
N GLN A 15 -17.17 1.35 8.78
CA GLN A 15 -18.27 2.32 8.79
C GLN A 15 -17.76 3.78 8.77
N PRO A 16 -18.44 4.68 8.03
CA PRO A 16 -18.18 6.11 8.05
C PRO A 16 -18.41 6.66 9.46
N GLY A 17 -17.34 7.06 10.14
CA GLY A 17 -17.42 7.55 11.52
C GLY A 17 -17.09 6.54 12.61
N ALA A 18 -16.71 5.31 12.25
CA ALA A 18 -16.11 4.38 13.21
C ALA A 18 -14.79 4.91 13.81
N ASN A 19 -14.17 5.93 13.18
CA ASN A 19 -12.85 6.46 13.55
C ASN A 19 -11.82 5.33 13.72
N ALA A 20 -11.91 4.33 12.85
CA ALA A 20 -11.15 3.10 12.99
C ALA A 20 -9.82 3.13 12.25
N GLY A 21 -9.66 4.00 11.25
CA GLY A 21 -8.51 3.98 10.35
C GLY A 21 -8.58 2.80 9.38
N HIS A 22 -7.44 2.16 9.11
CA HIS A 22 -7.33 1.05 8.16
C HIS A 22 -6.29 -0.01 8.54
N VAL A 23 -6.44 -1.14 7.86
CA VAL A 23 -5.41 -2.15 7.57
C VAL A 23 -5.47 -2.44 6.07
N GLU A 24 -4.30 -2.58 5.47
CA GLU A 24 -4.08 -2.86 4.06
C GLU A 24 -2.83 -3.73 3.87
N ILE A 25 -2.95 -4.70 2.97
CA ILE A 25 -1.86 -5.56 2.50
C ILE A 25 -1.86 -5.45 0.98
N VAL A 26 -0.72 -5.13 0.39
CA VAL A 26 -0.50 -5.26 -1.06
C VAL A 26 0.53 -6.36 -1.23
N ASP A 27 0.07 -7.51 -1.73
CA ASP A 27 0.90 -8.65 -2.11
C ASP A 27 1.40 -8.40 -3.52
N GLY A 28 2.71 -8.34 -3.69
CA GLY A 28 3.30 -7.79 -4.89
C GLY A 28 3.16 -8.65 -6.16
N PRO A 29 3.59 -8.12 -7.31
CA PRO A 29 3.63 -8.84 -8.58
C PRO A 29 4.66 -9.96 -8.59
N THR A 30 5.78 -9.81 -7.89
CA THR A 30 6.69 -10.93 -7.64
C THR A 30 6.00 -11.88 -6.70
N ARG A 31 6.08 -13.16 -7.04
CA ARG A 31 5.48 -14.21 -6.22
C ARG A 31 6.60 -15.13 -5.80
N ASP A 32 6.34 -15.88 -4.74
CA ASP A 32 7.09 -17.08 -4.33
C ASP A 32 7.53 -18.03 -5.47
N TYR A 33 7.00 -17.89 -6.69
CA TYR A 33 7.34 -18.69 -7.88
C TYR A 33 8.00 -17.93 -9.05
N SER A 34 8.10 -16.59 -9.06
CA SER A 34 8.30 -15.86 -10.33
C SER A 34 9.74 -15.63 -10.80
N TRP A 35 10.78 -15.83 -9.97
CA TRP A 35 12.16 -15.44 -10.38
C TRP A 35 13.24 -16.51 -10.27
N VAL A 36 12.90 -17.70 -9.77
CA VAL A 36 13.89 -18.77 -9.63
C VAL A 36 13.36 -20.05 -10.28
N THR A 37 13.95 -20.38 -11.44
CA THR A 37 13.71 -21.65 -12.15
C THR A 37 14.23 -22.87 -11.39
N THR A 38 14.96 -22.65 -10.28
CA THR A 38 15.27 -23.70 -9.33
C THR A 38 14.13 -23.87 -8.35
N SER A 39 13.82 -25.12 -8.06
CA SER A 39 12.71 -25.54 -7.22
C SER A 39 12.75 -25.08 -5.73
N GLU A 40 13.64 -24.15 -5.38
CA GLU A 40 13.85 -23.58 -4.03
C GLU A 40 13.11 -22.24 -3.82
N ALA A 41 12.53 -21.66 -4.88
CA ALA A 41 11.86 -20.34 -4.87
C ALA A 41 10.75 -20.19 -3.82
N THR A 42 9.86 -21.19 -3.72
CA THR A 42 8.67 -21.13 -2.85
C THR A 42 9.00 -21.17 -1.36
N MET A 43 10.26 -21.50 -1.04
CA MET A 43 10.71 -21.56 0.33
C MET A 43 11.36 -20.27 0.77
N VAL A 44 11.49 -19.21 -0.04
CA VAL A 44 12.24 -18.01 0.34
C VAL A 44 11.37 -16.86 0.85
N GLY A 45 10.11 -16.76 0.39
CA GLY A 45 9.34 -15.53 0.49
C GLY A 45 9.79 -14.55 -0.60
N ASP A 46 8.92 -13.64 -0.99
CA ASP A 46 9.21 -12.51 -1.88
C ASP A 46 9.56 -11.24 -1.09
N ILE A 47 9.70 -10.13 -1.81
CA ILE A 47 10.36 -8.90 -1.36
C ILE A 47 9.59 -7.65 -1.79
N ASP A 48 8.33 -7.78 -2.18
CA ASP A 48 7.56 -6.67 -2.76
C ASP A 48 6.20 -6.47 -2.09
N ASP A 49 5.99 -7.14 -0.96
CA ASP A 49 4.84 -6.93 -0.10
C ASP A 49 4.90 -5.59 0.63
N VAL A 50 3.73 -4.99 0.79
CA VAL A 50 3.54 -3.76 1.56
C VAL A 50 2.47 -3.99 2.61
N PHE A 51 2.79 -3.61 3.84
CA PHE A 51 1.84 -3.54 4.94
C PHE A 51 1.60 -2.09 5.34
N SER A 52 0.34 -1.67 5.38
CA SER A 52 -0.03 -0.35 5.88
C SER A 52 -1.17 -0.49 6.88
N CYS A 53 -1.06 0.18 8.03
CA CYS A 53 -2.15 0.20 8.99
C CYS A 53 -2.12 1.44 9.87
N THR A 54 -3.19 1.58 10.64
CA THR A 54 -3.30 2.59 11.70
C THR A 54 -3.19 1.91 13.05
N VAL A 55 -2.35 2.47 13.92
CA VAL A 55 -2.01 1.91 15.22
C VAL A 55 -2.18 2.94 16.32
N ARG A 56 -2.46 2.43 17.53
CA ARG A 56 -2.55 3.22 18.75
C ARG A 56 -1.45 2.81 19.73
N SER A 57 -0.70 3.79 20.25
CA SER A 57 0.19 3.50 21.38
C SER A 57 -0.62 3.32 22.67
N THR A 58 -0.29 2.28 23.44
CA THR A 58 -0.83 2.06 24.80
C THR A 58 0.04 2.70 25.89
N GLY A 59 1.21 3.21 25.52
CA GLY A 59 2.20 3.80 26.43
C GLY A 59 2.55 5.23 26.05
N ASP A 60 3.84 5.49 25.89
CA ASP A 60 4.32 6.79 25.43
C ASP A 60 3.83 7.06 23.99
N PRO A 61 3.40 8.30 23.68
CA PRO A 61 2.93 8.64 22.36
C PRO A 61 4.06 8.52 21.32
N PHE A 62 3.69 8.28 20.07
CA PHE A 62 4.61 8.41 18.95
C PHE A 62 5.13 9.85 18.89
N VAL A 63 6.41 10.00 18.55
CA VAL A 63 7.08 11.29 18.44
C VAL A 63 7.54 11.48 17.00
N GLY A 64 7.24 12.63 16.42
CA GLY A 64 7.64 12.99 15.07
C GLY A 64 8.01 14.45 14.96
N LYS A 65 8.43 14.86 13.77
CA LYS A 65 8.80 16.22 13.44
C LYS A 65 7.80 16.81 12.44
N PHE A 66 7.54 18.10 12.58
CA PHE A 66 6.73 18.89 11.68
C PHE A 66 7.52 20.11 11.23
N VAL A 67 7.63 20.34 9.93
CA VAL A 67 8.25 21.55 9.38
C VAL A 67 7.16 22.55 9.02
N ASP A 68 7.07 23.61 9.81
CA ASP A 68 6.12 24.72 9.62
C ASP A 68 6.72 25.78 8.67
N TYR A 69 6.27 25.76 7.42
CA TYR A 69 6.63 26.73 6.39
C TYR A 69 5.87 28.05 6.49
N ALA A 70 4.83 28.13 7.34
CA ALA A 70 4.08 29.37 7.54
C ALA A 70 4.99 30.47 8.13
N ARG A 71 6.02 30.13 8.90
CA ARG A 71 6.82 31.15 9.62
C ARG A 71 7.83 31.95 8.76
N VAL A 72 7.84 31.76 7.44
CA VAL A 72 8.77 32.41 6.50
C VAL A 72 8.32 33.87 6.19
N ILE A 73 8.72 34.81 7.05
CA ILE A 73 8.48 36.25 6.89
C ILE A 73 9.39 36.84 5.79
N SER A 74 8.82 37.68 4.92
CA SER A 74 9.54 38.45 3.90
C SER A 74 10.66 39.32 4.49
N GLY A 75 11.90 39.10 4.06
CA GLY A 75 13.02 40.05 4.23
C GLY A 75 14.07 39.71 5.29
N ALA A 76 13.89 38.64 6.07
CA ALA A 76 14.95 38.04 6.88
C ALA A 76 15.28 36.66 6.32
N GLY A 77 16.55 36.25 6.27
CA GLY A 77 16.93 34.89 5.90
C GLY A 77 16.17 33.90 6.78
N THR A 78 15.25 33.15 6.17
CA THR A 78 14.17 32.47 6.89
C THR A 78 14.41 30.96 6.88
N THR A 79 14.86 30.45 8.02
CA THR A 79 14.92 29.01 8.26
C THR A 79 13.51 28.50 8.61
N PRO A 80 13.04 27.38 8.01
CA PRO A 80 11.79 26.74 8.39
C PRO A 80 11.75 26.44 9.90
N ASP A 81 10.59 26.60 10.54
CA ASP A 81 10.43 26.27 11.96
C ASP A 81 10.12 24.78 12.10
N THR A 82 11.07 24.00 12.62
CA THR A 82 10.86 22.56 12.85
C THR A 82 10.40 22.34 14.28
N ARG A 83 9.25 21.70 14.46
CA ARG A 83 8.66 21.36 15.76
C ARG A 83 8.69 19.87 15.98
N VAL A 84 8.85 19.46 17.23
CA VAL A 84 8.55 18.10 17.66
C VAL A 84 7.09 18.04 18.03
N ILE A 85 6.39 17.05 17.50
CA ILE A 85 4.97 16.77 17.74
C ILE A 85 4.82 15.34 18.23
N THR A 86 3.69 15.06 18.87
CA THR A 86 3.40 13.72 19.40
C THR A 86 1.96 13.33 19.14
N SER A 87 1.69 12.05 18.92
CA SER A 87 0.33 11.54 18.83
C SER A 87 0.23 10.15 19.46
N GLN A 88 -0.93 9.85 20.04
CA GLN A 88 -1.26 8.49 20.46
C GLN A 88 -1.61 7.59 19.27
N TYR A 89 -1.83 8.15 18.09
CA TYR A 89 -2.20 7.45 16.88
C TYR A 89 -1.20 7.73 15.77
N ALA A 90 -0.87 6.70 15.01
CA ALA A 90 -0.04 6.82 13.83
C ALA A 90 -0.56 5.93 12.70
N GLU A 91 -0.32 6.38 11.49
CA GLU A 91 -0.33 5.54 10.29
C GLU A 91 1.09 5.01 10.10
N VAL A 92 1.22 3.70 9.94
CA VAL A 92 2.51 3.01 9.78
C VAL A 92 2.53 2.23 8.49
N VAL A 93 3.68 2.25 7.80
CA VAL A 93 3.87 1.54 6.54
C VAL A 93 5.20 0.80 6.56
N TRP A 94 5.17 -0.46 6.13
CA TRP A 94 6.32 -1.34 5.95
C TRP A 94 6.42 -1.76 4.50
N TRP A 95 7.60 -1.64 3.92
CA TRP A 95 7.87 -2.03 2.55
C TRP A 95 9.36 -2.26 2.35
N THR A 96 9.69 -3.00 1.31
CA THR A 96 11.07 -3.25 0.89
C THR A 96 11.41 -2.41 -0.34
N ARG A 97 12.69 -2.06 -0.46
CA ARG A 97 13.27 -1.50 -1.69
C ARG A 97 14.51 -2.31 -2.03
N TRP A 98 14.73 -2.53 -3.32
CA TRP A 98 15.97 -3.06 -3.86
C TRP A 98 16.74 -1.94 -4.57
N GLU A 99 18.05 -1.86 -4.31
CA GLU A 99 18.99 -1.04 -5.04
C GLU A 99 19.98 -1.97 -5.76
N ASP A 100 19.93 -2.02 -7.09
CA ASP A 100 20.83 -2.84 -7.92
C ASP A 100 22.26 -2.27 -7.89
N ASN A 101 23.01 -2.63 -6.86
CA ASN A 101 24.33 -2.07 -6.58
C ASN A 101 25.42 -2.69 -7.47
N ASP A 102 25.21 -3.91 -7.96
CA ASP A 102 26.15 -4.63 -8.82
C ASP A 102 25.74 -4.66 -10.31
N ALA A 103 24.61 -4.04 -10.66
CA ALA A 103 24.07 -3.91 -12.01
C ALA A 103 23.80 -5.27 -12.68
N ASN A 104 23.42 -6.28 -11.89
CA ASN A 104 23.17 -7.63 -12.39
C ASN A 104 21.68 -7.86 -12.75
N GLY A 105 20.79 -6.91 -12.44
CA GLY A 105 19.35 -7.00 -12.73
C GLY A 105 18.59 -8.03 -11.89
N THR A 106 19.16 -8.48 -10.76
CA THR A 106 18.54 -9.43 -9.82
C THR A 106 18.84 -9.08 -8.36
N PRO A 107 17.85 -9.19 -7.44
CA PRO A 107 18.07 -8.87 -6.03
C PRO A 107 19.10 -9.79 -5.36
N GLY A 108 20.21 -9.20 -4.92
CA GLY A 108 21.28 -9.89 -4.21
C GLY A 108 21.31 -9.65 -2.68
N PRO A 109 22.05 -10.48 -1.92
CA PRO A 109 22.32 -10.19 -0.51
C PRO A 109 23.00 -8.83 -0.33
N GLY A 110 22.38 -7.96 0.47
CA GLY A 110 22.89 -6.60 0.73
C GLY A 110 22.25 -5.51 -0.13
N GLU A 111 21.38 -5.89 -1.07
CA GLU A 111 20.77 -4.95 -2.00
C GLU A 111 19.31 -4.63 -1.66
N VAL A 112 18.64 -5.49 -0.88
CA VAL A 112 17.28 -5.24 -0.39
C VAL A 112 17.31 -4.69 1.03
N THR A 113 16.56 -3.61 1.24
CA THR A 113 16.37 -2.96 2.54
C THR A 113 14.89 -2.91 2.87
N LEU A 114 14.54 -3.32 4.10
CA LEU A 114 13.19 -3.17 4.67
C LEU A 114 13.11 -1.82 5.37
N TYR A 115 12.09 -1.05 4.98
CA TYR A 115 11.76 0.25 5.53
C TYR A 115 10.52 0.16 6.42
N HIS A 116 10.50 1.03 7.41
CA HIS A 116 9.39 1.26 8.30
C HIS A 116 9.23 2.76 8.50
N ARG A 117 8.04 3.30 8.23
CA ARG A 117 7.75 4.72 8.46
C ARG A 117 6.51 4.91 9.29
N VAL A 118 6.59 5.89 10.19
CA VAL A 118 5.53 6.31 11.10
C VAL A 118 5.10 7.73 10.78
N PHE A 119 3.81 7.91 10.53
CA PHE A 119 3.16 9.20 10.29
C PHE A 119 2.15 9.49 11.38
N LEU A 120 2.37 10.56 12.13
CA LEU A 120 1.51 10.94 13.25
C LEU A 120 0.16 11.44 12.74
N ILE A 121 -0.92 10.97 13.39
CA ILE A 121 -2.30 11.41 13.13
C ILE A 121 -2.60 12.54 14.12
N VAL A 122 -2.61 13.78 13.65
CA VAL A 122 -2.66 15.02 14.47
C VAL A 122 -3.63 16.05 13.89
N PRO A 123 -4.95 15.75 13.83
CA PRO A 123 -5.93 16.62 13.20
C PRO A 123 -6.04 18.01 13.85
N GLU A 124 -5.62 18.17 15.09
CA GLU A 124 -5.55 19.45 15.81
C GLU A 124 -4.67 20.49 15.10
N LEU A 125 -3.65 20.07 14.35
CA LEU A 125 -2.78 20.98 13.59
C LEU A 125 -3.55 21.75 12.51
N ASN A 126 -4.69 21.23 12.06
CA ASN A 126 -5.57 21.94 11.13
C ASN A 126 -6.15 23.22 11.75
N THR A 127 -6.19 23.35 13.08
CA THR A 127 -6.68 24.58 13.75
C THR A 127 -5.57 25.58 14.09
N GLU A 128 -4.31 25.13 14.12
CA GLU A 128 -3.18 25.94 14.57
C GLU A 128 -2.61 26.88 13.49
N LEU A 129 -3.09 26.77 12.25
CA LEU A 129 -2.65 27.58 11.12
C LEU A 129 -3.25 28.99 11.13
N ARG A 130 -2.43 29.93 11.58
CA ARG A 130 -2.76 31.36 11.71
C ARG A 130 -2.71 32.10 10.37
N VAL A 131 -3.71 32.95 10.16
CA VAL A 131 -3.75 34.00 9.14
C VAL A 131 -2.58 34.97 9.36
N PHE A 132 -1.77 35.23 8.34
CA PHE A 132 -0.77 36.30 8.39
C PHE A 132 -1.44 37.67 8.35
N PRO A 133 -1.02 38.65 9.16
CA PRO A 133 -1.37 40.04 8.93
C PRO A 133 -0.68 40.51 7.64
N SER A 134 -1.45 40.92 6.63
CA SER A 134 -0.92 41.46 5.38
C SER A 134 -0.28 42.83 5.60
N GLY A 135 1.06 42.91 5.48
CA GLY A 135 1.77 44.15 5.20
C GLY A 135 1.77 44.43 3.70
N SER A 136 0.83 45.28 3.26
CA SER A 136 0.72 45.96 1.95
C SER A 136 1.08 45.15 0.69
N GLY A 137 0.05 44.54 0.08
CA GLY A 137 0.09 43.89 -1.23
C GLY A 137 -0.88 42.72 -1.20
N THR A 138 -2.10 42.94 -1.68
CA THR A 138 -3.28 42.06 -1.60
C THR A 138 -2.98 40.57 -1.41
N VAL A 139 -3.19 40.06 -0.18
CA VAL A 139 -3.40 38.63 0.08
C VAL A 139 -4.68 38.49 0.90
N SER A 140 -5.79 38.14 0.25
CA SER A 140 -7.04 37.82 0.94
C SER A 140 -7.06 36.31 1.19
N HIS A 141 -6.90 35.92 2.46
CA HIS A 141 -7.02 34.56 2.95
C HIS A 141 -8.42 34.38 3.54
N THR A 142 -9.30 33.62 2.89
CA THR A 142 -10.64 33.35 3.43
C THR A 142 -10.79 32.00 4.13
N ASN A 143 -9.80 31.10 4.10
CA ASN A 143 -9.87 29.85 4.87
C ASN A 143 -8.69 29.68 5.85
N PRO A 144 -8.91 29.85 7.16
CA PRO A 144 -8.01 29.40 8.22
C PRO A 144 -7.93 27.86 8.23
N GLY A 145 -6.72 27.27 8.29
CA GLY A 145 -6.56 25.88 8.75
C GLY A 145 -5.92 24.81 7.85
N TYR A 146 -5.08 25.15 6.86
CA TYR A 146 -4.44 24.16 5.97
C TYR A 146 -2.90 24.24 5.93
N LEU A 147 -2.24 23.07 5.99
CA LEU A 147 -0.79 22.92 5.89
C LEU A 147 -0.33 23.24 4.46
N ARG A 148 0.70 24.09 4.31
CA ARG A 148 1.25 24.51 3.00
C ARG A 148 2.70 24.08 2.84
N SER A 149 3.08 23.70 1.62
CA SER A 149 4.48 23.42 1.26
C SER A 149 5.29 24.71 1.06
N ALA A 150 6.62 24.61 1.13
CA ALA A 150 7.59 25.70 1.15
C ALA A 150 7.55 26.73 0.00
N LYS A 151 6.83 26.46 -1.10
CA LYS A 151 6.96 27.22 -2.36
C LYS A 151 5.62 27.48 -3.05
N GLN A 152 4.56 27.77 -2.28
CA GLN A 152 3.27 28.13 -2.86
C GLN A 152 3.05 29.64 -2.83
N THR A 153 3.40 30.33 -3.93
CA THR A 153 3.22 31.78 -4.12
C THR A 153 1.88 32.16 -4.77
N SER A 154 1.06 31.20 -5.20
CA SER A 154 -0.25 31.45 -5.83
C SER A 154 -1.42 31.19 -4.87
N THR A 155 -2.33 32.17 -4.79
CA THR A 155 -3.49 32.22 -3.88
C THR A 155 -4.74 31.50 -4.39
N THR A 156 -4.73 30.97 -5.61
CA THR A 156 -5.90 30.31 -6.20
C THR A 156 -5.45 29.09 -7.00
N THR A 157 -5.73 27.90 -6.45
CA THR A 157 -5.52 26.58 -7.05
C THR A 157 -4.06 26.13 -7.18
N VAL A 158 -3.73 24.98 -6.56
CA VAL A 158 -2.49 24.25 -6.87
C VAL A 158 -2.70 23.53 -8.20
N PRO A 159 -1.85 23.75 -9.23
CA PRO A 159 -1.90 22.95 -10.44
C PRO A 159 -1.79 21.47 -10.07
N ALA A 160 -2.66 20.62 -10.62
CA ALA A 160 -2.68 19.19 -10.31
C ALA A 160 -1.30 18.52 -10.57
N THR A 161 -0.50 19.08 -11.49
CA THR A 161 0.89 18.71 -11.78
C THR A 161 1.89 18.88 -10.64
N GLN A 162 1.67 19.82 -9.73
CA GLN A 162 2.60 20.08 -8.63
C GLN A 162 2.19 19.36 -7.34
N THR A 163 0.99 18.81 -7.30
CA THR A 163 0.39 18.20 -6.10
C THR A 163 1.13 16.92 -5.63
N PRO A 164 1.56 15.99 -6.51
CA PRO A 164 2.26 14.78 -6.06
C PRO A 164 3.66 15.13 -5.52
N THR A 165 4.39 15.97 -6.24
CA THR A 165 5.72 16.47 -5.81
C THR A 165 5.64 17.22 -4.49
N ASN A 166 4.59 18.02 -4.26
CA ASN A 166 4.41 18.73 -3.00
C ASN A 166 4.10 17.80 -1.82
N LEU A 167 3.28 16.77 -2.03
CA LEU A 167 2.93 15.78 -1.01
C LEU A 167 4.14 14.92 -0.65
N PHE A 168 4.86 14.46 -1.67
CA PHE A 168 6.14 13.78 -1.53
C PHE A 168 7.13 14.60 -0.69
N ASN A 169 7.41 15.85 -1.11
CA ASN A 169 8.35 16.72 -0.40
C ASN A 169 7.93 16.98 1.05
N PHE A 170 6.62 17.05 1.31
CA PHE A 170 6.10 17.20 2.66
C PHE A 170 6.47 16.00 3.55
N HIS A 171 6.22 14.77 3.08
CA HIS A 171 6.55 13.54 3.81
C HIS A 171 8.06 13.29 3.98
N GLN A 172 8.90 13.90 3.14
CA GLN A 172 10.36 13.83 3.28
C GLN A 172 10.88 14.65 4.46
N VAL A 173 10.16 15.70 4.88
CA VAL A 173 10.61 16.62 5.95
C VAL A 173 9.73 16.58 7.20
N SER A 174 8.48 16.15 7.07
CA SER A 174 7.49 16.07 8.14
C SER A 174 6.95 14.65 8.30
N ASP A 175 6.61 14.30 9.53
CA ASP A 175 6.21 12.96 9.95
C ASP A 175 4.69 12.93 10.25
N ILE A 176 3.87 13.63 9.46
CA ILE A 176 2.42 13.77 9.67
C ILE A 176 1.67 13.03 8.57
N SER A 177 0.62 12.30 8.94
CA SER A 177 -0.34 11.74 7.98
C SER A 177 -1.27 12.84 7.47
N VAL A 178 -1.27 13.09 6.17
CA VAL A 178 -2.05 14.17 5.54
C VAL A 178 -2.85 13.69 4.34
N LYS A 179 -3.98 14.37 4.10
CA LYS A 179 -4.79 14.27 2.88
C LYS A 179 -4.71 15.53 2.04
N LEU A 180 -5.07 15.39 0.76
CA LEU A 180 -5.32 16.53 -0.11
C LEU A 180 -6.61 17.23 0.34
N HIS A 181 -6.51 18.51 0.68
CA HIS A 181 -7.69 19.33 0.95
C HIS A 181 -8.18 19.98 -0.34
N ARG A 182 -9.47 19.80 -0.66
CA ARG A 182 -10.10 20.30 -1.89
C ARG A 182 -11.21 21.30 -1.61
N ASP A 183 -11.46 22.21 -2.54
CA ASP A 183 -12.67 23.05 -2.52
C ASP A 183 -13.89 22.28 -3.06
N ALA A 184 -15.07 22.91 -3.00
CA ALA A 184 -16.32 22.34 -3.51
C ALA A 184 -16.31 22.10 -5.03
N SER A 185 -15.33 22.66 -5.75
CA SER A 185 -15.14 22.45 -7.19
C SER A 185 -14.07 21.41 -7.49
N GLY A 186 -13.54 20.71 -6.48
CA GLY A 186 -12.54 19.65 -6.61
C GLY A 186 -11.09 20.13 -6.72
N ASN A 187 -10.85 21.44 -6.65
CA ASN A 187 -9.50 22.01 -6.75
C ASN A 187 -8.71 21.77 -5.46
N VAL A 188 -7.45 21.37 -5.57
CA VAL A 188 -6.56 21.20 -4.42
C VAL A 188 -6.16 22.56 -3.86
N LEU A 189 -6.46 22.77 -2.58
CA LEU A 189 -6.16 23.99 -1.82
C LEU A 189 -4.87 23.86 -0.98
N GLY A 190 -4.47 22.63 -0.64
CA GLY A 190 -3.31 22.34 0.19
C GLY A 190 -3.43 20.96 0.85
N PHE A 191 -2.80 20.79 2.01
CA PHE A 191 -2.87 19.57 2.81
C PHE A 191 -3.63 19.82 4.12
N ALA A 192 -4.29 18.78 4.61
CA ALA A 192 -4.86 18.74 5.96
C ALA A 192 -4.36 17.50 6.69
N ALA A 193 -4.07 17.61 7.98
CA ALA A 193 -3.75 16.46 8.80
C ALA A 193 -4.96 15.51 8.87
N ASN A 194 -4.71 14.22 8.70
CA ASN A 194 -5.73 13.19 8.74
C ASN A 194 -6.32 13.00 10.14
N THR A 195 -7.58 12.62 10.17
CA THR A 195 -8.21 11.92 11.30
C THR A 195 -8.20 10.40 11.05
N LEU A 196 -8.52 9.59 12.06
CA LEU A 196 -8.77 8.16 11.84
C LEU A 196 -9.98 7.90 10.94
N ALA A 197 -10.99 8.77 10.95
CA ALA A 197 -12.11 8.67 10.02
C ALA A 197 -11.65 8.89 8.57
N ASP A 198 -10.78 9.88 8.33
CA ASP A 198 -10.26 10.15 6.99
C ASP A 198 -9.51 8.96 6.40
N LEU A 199 -8.72 8.27 7.23
CA LEU A 199 -7.90 7.11 6.83
C LEU A 199 -8.71 5.83 6.56
N THR A 200 -9.99 5.80 6.92
CA THR A 200 -10.87 4.70 6.47
C THR A 200 -10.93 4.65 4.94
N ARG A 201 -10.92 5.81 4.30
CA ARG A 201 -10.88 5.96 2.84
C ARG A 201 -9.46 5.86 2.32
N ARG A 202 -9.30 5.11 1.23
CA ARG A 202 -7.98 4.70 0.74
C ARG A 202 -7.20 5.85 0.11
N GLU A 203 -7.87 6.78 -0.54
CA GLU A 203 -7.29 7.98 -1.15
C GLU A 203 -6.58 8.92 -0.17
N ASN A 204 -6.84 8.80 1.14
CA ASN A 204 -6.26 9.66 2.17
C ASN A 204 -5.04 9.02 2.85
N ARG A 205 -4.73 7.77 2.53
CA ARG A 205 -3.63 6.99 3.14
C ARG A 205 -2.31 7.33 2.49
N TYR A 206 -1.22 7.16 3.23
CA TYR A 206 0.12 7.31 2.69
C TYR A 206 0.36 6.35 1.52
N GLY A 207 0.92 6.86 0.43
CA GLY A 207 1.21 6.09 -0.77
C GLY A 207 0.05 6.02 -1.77
N HIS A 208 -1.13 6.53 -1.43
CA HIS A 208 -2.28 6.56 -2.32
C HIS A 208 -2.43 7.95 -2.95
N TYR A 209 -2.62 7.99 -4.27
CA TYR A 209 -2.73 9.24 -5.00
C TYR A 209 -4.04 9.36 -5.79
N PRO A 210 -4.95 10.28 -5.41
CA PRO A 210 -6.26 10.42 -6.06
C PRO A 210 -6.22 11.34 -7.29
N VAL A 211 -5.22 11.15 -8.15
CA VAL A 211 -5.13 11.89 -9.41
C VAL A 211 -4.71 10.95 -10.52
N ILE A 212 -5.60 10.80 -11.50
CA ILE A 212 -5.41 9.93 -12.65
C ILE A 212 -4.29 10.50 -13.53
N PHE A 213 -3.30 9.67 -13.84
CA PHE A 213 -2.35 9.94 -14.92
C PHE A 213 -3.08 9.77 -16.26
N ASP A 214 -3.05 10.78 -17.11
CA ASP A 214 -3.57 10.66 -18.49
C ASP A 214 -2.44 10.07 -19.37
N PRO A 215 -2.52 8.80 -19.79
CA PRO A 215 -1.45 8.12 -20.52
C PRO A 215 -1.30 8.59 -21.97
N THR A 216 -2.13 9.52 -22.45
CA THR A 216 -2.16 9.91 -23.88
C THR A 216 -1.14 10.98 -24.29
N PHE A 217 -0.28 11.48 -23.38
CA PHE A 217 0.61 12.62 -23.66
C PHE A 217 2.10 12.36 -23.37
N SER A 218 2.86 12.18 -24.44
CA SER A 218 4.33 11.92 -24.47
C SER A 218 5.23 13.12 -24.09
N SER A 219 4.74 14.19 -23.47
CA SER A 219 5.59 15.36 -23.16
C SER A 219 5.24 16.23 -21.95
N ALA A 220 4.25 15.87 -21.15
CA ALA A 220 4.05 16.30 -19.76
C ALA A 220 2.71 15.74 -19.29
N PRO A 221 2.63 15.00 -18.17
CA PRO A 221 1.36 14.46 -17.70
C PRO A 221 0.47 15.64 -17.26
N VAL A 222 -0.65 15.79 -17.95
CA VAL A 222 -1.72 16.67 -17.51
C VAL A 222 -2.56 15.87 -16.52
N PHE A 223 -2.29 16.10 -15.24
CA PHE A 223 -3.10 15.59 -14.15
C PHE A 223 -4.50 16.20 -14.27
N LYS A 224 -5.46 15.43 -14.77
CA LYS A 224 -6.86 15.87 -14.72
C LYS A 224 -7.37 15.65 -13.32
N ALA A 225 -7.88 16.72 -12.70
CA ALA A 225 -8.84 16.60 -11.62
C ALA A 225 -10.19 16.17 -12.23
N ALA A 226 -10.24 14.98 -12.84
CA ALA A 226 -11.51 14.30 -13.09
C ALA A 226 -11.80 13.49 -11.82
N GLY A 227 -13.03 13.59 -11.32
CA GLY A 227 -13.42 13.21 -9.97
C GLY A 227 -12.89 11.83 -9.54
N VAL A 228 -12.27 11.80 -8.36
CA VAL A 228 -12.32 10.68 -7.39
C VAL A 228 -12.33 9.29 -8.05
N GLY A 229 -11.37 9.05 -8.94
CA GLY A 229 -11.28 7.79 -9.69
C GLY A 229 -10.81 6.66 -8.79
N PHE A 230 -11.76 6.07 -8.08
CA PHE A 230 -11.74 4.72 -7.57
C PHE A 230 -10.96 3.78 -8.52
N PRO A 231 -10.08 2.88 -8.04
CA PRO A 231 -9.96 2.32 -6.67
C PRO A 231 -8.78 2.82 -5.81
N PHE A 232 -8.13 3.94 -6.20
CA PHE A 232 -6.98 4.52 -5.47
C PHE A 232 -5.90 3.51 -5.09
N ALA A 233 -5.29 2.88 -6.07
CA ALA A 233 -4.25 1.91 -5.82
C ALA A 233 -3.00 2.53 -5.14
N LEU A 234 -2.24 1.69 -4.42
CA LEU A 234 -0.99 2.10 -3.80
C LEU A 234 0.06 2.37 -4.89
N SER A 235 0.66 3.55 -4.86
CA SER A 235 1.74 3.92 -5.77
C SER A 235 3.09 3.64 -5.10
N ARG A 236 3.84 2.65 -5.62
CA ARG A 236 5.19 2.35 -5.14
C ARG A 236 6.17 3.51 -5.34
N ALA A 237 5.95 4.35 -6.35
CA ALA A 237 6.65 5.64 -6.55
C ALA A 237 6.59 6.58 -5.33
N GLN A 238 5.60 6.40 -4.44
CA GLN A 238 5.50 7.19 -3.20
C GLN A 238 6.17 6.51 -2.01
N LEU A 239 6.53 5.24 -2.10
CA LEU A 239 7.24 4.48 -1.07
C LEU A 239 8.75 4.73 -1.13
N ILE A 240 9.13 6.00 -1.23
CA ILE A 240 10.54 6.41 -1.30
C ILE A 240 11.03 6.77 0.11
N PRO A 241 12.12 6.14 0.58
CA PRO A 241 12.73 6.42 1.88
C PRO A 241 13.15 7.87 2.09
N ARG A 242 13.30 8.29 3.36
CA ARG A 242 13.86 9.60 3.69
C ARG A 242 15.32 9.55 3.29
N HIS A 243 15.67 10.28 2.22
CA HIS A 243 17.04 10.51 1.68
C HIS A 243 17.18 10.30 0.17
N ASP A 244 16.15 9.91 -0.58
CA ASP A 244 16.25 9.98 -2.05
C ASP A 244 16.11 11.45 -2.52
N THR A 245 17.12 12.27 -2.18
CA THR A 245 17.16 13.69 -2.48
C THR A 245 17.64 13.90 -3.90
N SER A 246 16.75 13.61 -4.84
CA SER A 246 16.79 14.06 -6.23
C SER A 246 15.70 15.11 -6.48
N VAL A 247 15.57 16.12 -5.62
CA VAL A 247 14.70 17.27 -5.94
C VAL A 247 15.45 18.18 -6.91
N VAL A 248 15.40 17.86 -8.20
CA VAL A 248 15.60 18.87 -9.24
C VAL A 248 14.44 19.87 -9.16
N SER A 249 14.83 21.13 -9.05
CA SER A 249 14.00 22.31 -9.26
C SER A 249 13.03 22.12 -10.44
N MET A 250 11.74 21.95 -10.12
CA MET A 250 10.53 22.41 -10.84
C MET A 250 10.72 22.95 -12.28
N ASN A 251 11.20 22.13 -13.20
CA ASN A 251 11.08 22.34 -14.64
C ASN A 251 11.16 20.98 -15.37
N GLY A 252 10.16 20.12 -15.11
CA GLY A 252 9.68 19.18 -16.12
C GLY A 252 10.37 17.83 -16.30
N GLY A 253 10.98 17.23 -15.27
CA GLY A 253 11.46 15.85 -15.34
C GLY A 253 10.97 15.02 -14.15
N PHE A 254 10.35 13.88 -14.43
CA PHE A 254 9.89 12.90 -13.45
C PHE A 254 11.06 12.14 -12.82
N PHE A 255 10.77 11.37 -11.78
CA PHE A 255 11.66 10.35 -11.22
C PHE A 255 11.89 9.28 -12.30
N LEU A 256 12.91 9.50 -13.12
CA LEU A 256 13.36 8.60 -14.15
C LEU A 256 14.74 8.12 -13.74
N GLY A 257 15.00 6.83 -13.93
CA GLY A 257 16.27 6.23 -13.59
C GLY A 257 17.44 6.70 -14.47
N VAL A 258 18.56 5.98 -14.40
CA VAL A 258 19.75 6.23 -15.23
C VAL A 258 19.40 6.08 -16.72
N ASP A 259 18.41 5.23 -17.04
CA ASP A 259 17.90 5.00 -18.39
C ASP A 259 16.97 6.11 -18.93
N GLY A 260 16.43 6.96 -18.05
CA GLY A 260 15.51 8.03 -18.43
C GLY A 260 14.09 7.56 -18.77
N GLN A 261 13.70 6.35 -18.38
CA GLN A 261 12.36 5.77 -18.54
C GLN A 261 11.75 5.46 -17.15
N PRO A 262 10.42 5.52 -16.96
CA PRO A 262 9.77 4.97 -15.78
C PRO A 262 9.89 3.45 -15.78
N GLY A 263 10.02 2.82 -14.62
CA GLY A 263 9.93 1.36 -14.59
C GLY A 263 11.21 0.66 -15.03
N ILE A 264 11.06 -0.59 -15.47
CA ILE A 264 12.10 -1.32 -16.18
C ILE A 264 11.97 -0.92 -17.65
N ALA A 265 13.00 -0.29 -18.20
CA ALA A 265 13.04 0.11 -19.60
C ALA A 265 12.40 -0.90 -20.56
N THR A 266 11.43 -0.43 -21.34
CA THR A 266 10.67 -1.15 -22.38
C THR A 266 9.74 -2.26 -21.88
N VAL A 267 9.51 -2.34 -20.56
CA VAL A 267 8.60 -3.31 -19.94
C VAL A 267 7.29 -2.60 -19.58
N ASP A 268 6.18 -3.34 -19.71
CA ASP A 268 4.85 -2.95 -19.23
C ASP A 268 4.69 -3.55 -17.83
N ASP A 269 5.27 -2.87 -16.85
CA ASP A 269 5.46 -3.36 -15.48
C ASP A 269 4.11 -3.53 -14.78
N ASP A 270 3.21 -2.55 -14.93
CA ASP A 270 1.86 -2.59 -14.37
C ASP A 270 0.83 -3.26 -15.31
N GLY A 271 1.29 -3.91 -16.38
CA GLY A 271 0.50 -4.73 -17.30
C GLY A 271 -0.71 -4.03 -17.91
N ASN A 272 -0.70 -2.70 -17.98
CA ASN A 272 -1.81 -1.89 -18.46
C ASN A 272 -1.82 -1.76 -20.00
N GLY A 273 -0.81 -2.32 -20.67
CA GLY A 273 -0.64 -2.31 -22.11
C GLY A 273 0.24 -1.17 -22.64
N THR A 274 0.78 -0.30 -21.78
CA THR A 274 1.69 0.78 -22.14
C THR A 274 3.00 0.67 -21.38
N VAL A 275 4.08 0.43 -22.14
CA VAL A 275 5.45 0.41 -21.61
C VAL A 275 5.95 1.81 -21.24
N ASP A 276 6.79 1.89 -20.23
CA ASP A 276 7.52 3.08 -19.75
C ASP A 276 6.61 4.26 -19.36
N ASP A 277 5.57 3.99 -18.57
CA ASP A 277 4.57 4.98 -18.15
C ASP A 277 4.67 5.40 -16.67
N ALA A 278 4.02 6.50 -16.30
CA ALA A 278 4.16 7.08 -14.97
C ALA A 278 3.65 6.20 -13.81
N ASN A 279 2.83 5.18 -14.08
CA ASN A 279 2.37 4.20 -13.11
C ASN A 279 3.44 3.14 -12.80
N GLU A 280 4.49 3.08 -13.61
CA GLU A 280 5.60 2.13 -13.50
C GLU A 280 6.78 2.67 -12.66
N ILE A 281 6.71 3.93 -12.22
CA ILE A 281 7.75 4.53 -11.39
C ILE A 281 7.91 3.78 -10.06
N GLY A 282 9.15 3.40 -9.72
CA GLY A 282 9.48 2.78 -8.44
C GLY A 282 9.05 1.31 -8.34
N TRP A 283 8.88 0.65 -9.49
CA TRP A 283 8.68 -0.79 -9.57
C TRP A 283 9.89 -1.59 -9.06
N PHE A 284 9.70 -2.89 -8.84
CA PHE A 284 10.78 -3.72 -8.34
C PHE A 284 11.77 -4.03 -9.48
N GLY A 285 13.02 -3.59 -9.33
CA GLY A 285 14.09 -3.80 -10.31
C GLY A 285 14.31 -2.70 -11.34
N THR A 286 13.63 -1.57 -11.14
CA THR A 286 13.84 -0.33 -11.88
C THR A 286 15.07 0.40 -11.33
N ASP A 287 15.75 1.15 -12.17
CA ASP A 287 16.83 2.05 -11.77
C ASP A 287 16.34 3.48 -11.48
N ASP A 288 15.01 3.67 -11.28
CA ASP A 288 14.26 4.91 -10.96
C ASP A 288 14.78 5.72 -9.75
N LEU A 289 15.95 5.37 -9.22
CA LEU A 289 16.82 6.22 -8.42
C LEU A 289 17.13 7.52 -9.16
N GLY A 290 16.74 8.64 -8.55
CA GLY A 290 17.19 9.93 -9.03
C GLY A 290 18.71 10.07 -8.90
N VAL A 291 19.38 10.15 -10.05
CA VAL A 291 20.84 10.28 -10.17
C VAL A 291 21.34 11.68 -9.75
N GLY A 292 22.06 11.79 -8.62
CA GLY A 292 23.05 12.84 -8.24
C GLY A 292 22.50 14.27 -7.93
N VAL A 293 23.04 15.15 -7.05
CA VAL A 293 24.36 15.39 -6.39
C VAL A 293 24.14 16.41 -5.21
N PRO A 294 25.18 17.06 -4.62
CA PRO A 294 25.66 16.92 -3.24
C PRO A 294 24.96 17.77 -2.15
N SER A 295 24.97 17.24 -0.92
CA SER A 295 25.03 17.98 0.35
C SER A 295 23.98 19.09 0.59
N VAL A 296 22.73 18.71 0.83
CA VAL A 296 21.89 19.41 1.82
C VAL A 296 21.97 18.61 3.09
N THR A 297 22.67 19.12 4.09
CA THR A 297 23.02 18.50 5.37
C THR A 297 21.98 17.47 5.87
N LEU A 298 22.30 16.20 5.65
CA LEU A 298 21.45 15.05 5.91
C LEU A 298 21.63 14.61 7.36
N ALA A 299 20.56 14.71 8.16
CA ALA A 299 20.55 14.22 9.54
C ALA A 299 19.40 13.24 9.81
N ARG A 300 18.93 12.50 8.79
CA ARG A 300 17.86 11.47 8.92
C ARG A 300 18.03 10.24 8.01
N ILE A 301 19.21 10.06 7.40
CA ILE A 301 19.52 8.86 6.60
C ILE A 301 19.52 7.68 7.57
N GLY A 302 18.52 6.82 7.46
CA GLY A 302 18.36 5.69 8.38
C GLY A 302 17.28 5.84 9.44
N ASP A 303 16.57 6.98 9.52
CA ASP A 303 15.41 7.10 10.43
C ASP A 303 14.30 6.11 10.06
N ASP A 304 14.20 5.73 8.78
CA ASP A 304 13.17 4.84 8.26
C ASP A 304 13.70 3.41 7.94
N ILE A 305 14.98 3.13 8.16
CA ILE A 305 15.56 1.81 7.86
C ILE A 305 15.25 0.88 9.04
N ALA A 306 14.48 -0.17 8.78
CA ALA A 306 14.21 -1.19 9.78
C ALA A 306 15.29 -2.28 9.76
N LEU A 307 15.61 -2.82 8.58
CA LEU A 307 16.61 -3.87 8.39
C LEU A 307 17.29 -3.74 7.02
N THR A 308 18.61 -3.86 6.98
CA THR A 308 19.41 -3.94 5.74
C THR A 308 19.76 -5.40 5.41
N SER A 309 20.12 -5.69 4.16
CA SER A 309 20.49 -7.06 3.74
C SER A 309 19.34 -8.07 3.91
N VAL A 310 18.13 -7.61 3.62
CA VAL A 310 16.93 -8.43 3.62
C VAL A 310 16.97 -9.37 2.41
N LEU A 311 16.43 -10.57 2.57
CA LEU A 311 16.28 -11.55 1.49
C LEU A 311 14.81 -11.84 1.18
N ALA A 312 13.92 -11.57 2.14
CA ALA A 312 12.47 -11.69 1.99
C ALA A 312 11.75 -10.85 3.04
N PHE A 313 10.66 -10.21 2.62
CA PHE A 313 9.63 -9.61 3.45
C PHE A 313 8.29 -10.08 2.89
N ASP A 314 7.82 -11.22 3.39
CA ASP A 314 6.67 -11.97 2.90
C ASP A 314 5.52 -11.88 3.93
N ILE A 315 4.32 -11.55 3.48
CA ILE A 315 3.11 -11.34 4.26
C ILE A 315 2.05 -12.35 3.83
N ARG A 316 1.73 -13.25 4.76
CA ARG A 316 0.68 -14.24 4.55
C ARG A 316 -0.50 -14.07 5.48
N VAL A 317 -1.69 -14.39 4.97
CA VAL A 317 -2.95 -14.28 5.70
C VAL A 317 -3.48 -15.65 6.11
N TRP A 318 -4.09 -15.75 7.28
CA TRP A 318 -4.70 -17.00 7.72
C TRP A 318 -6.01 -17.28 6.97
N ASP A 319 -6.02 -18.34 6.16
CA ASP A 319 -7.21 -18.85 5.49
C ASP A 319 -7.69 -20.15 6.16
N PRO A 320 -8.78 -20.15 6.95
CA PRO A 320 -9.31 -21.35 7.59
C PRO A 320 -9.85 -22.39 6.59
N THR A 321 -10.08 -22.00 5.34
CA THR A 321 -10.62 -22.83 4.26
C THR A 321 -9.56 -23.28 3.27
N ALA A 322 -8.32 -22.81 3.40
CA ALA A 322 -7.22 -23.30 2.57
C ALA A 322 -7.04 -24.80 2.78
N GLN A 323 -7.17 -25.57 1.71
CA GLN A 323 -7.04 -27.02 1.76
C GLN A 323 -5.58 -27.42 2.00
N LEU A 324 -5.35 -28.32 2.96
CA LEU A 324 -4.10 -29.05 3.03
C LEU A 324 -4.16 -30.27 2.09
N ARG A 325 -3.06 -30.53 1.40
CA ARG A 325 -2.92 -31.64 0.46
C ARG A 325 -1.95 -32.66 1.00
N TYR A 326 -1.90 -33.84 0.40
CA TYR A 326 -0.92 -34.84 0.79
C TYR A 326 -0.13 -35.36 -0.40
N ASN A 327 1.14 -35.64 -0.16
CA ASN A 327 1.97 -36.38 -1.10
C ASN A 327 1.90 -37.87 -0.72
N PRO A 328 1.30 -38.76 -1.54
CA PRO A 328 1.17 -40.18 -1.21
C PRO A 328 2.51 -40.91 -1.11
N GLY A 329 3.61 -40.30 -1.56
CA GLY A 329 4.89 -40.95 -1.74
C GLY A 329 4.85 -41.98 -2.86
N THR A 330 5.97 -42.15 -3.57
CA THR A 330 6.01 -43.02 -4.76
C THR A 330 6.34 -44.49 -4.45
N THR A 331 6.56 -44.84 -3.18
CA THR A 331 7.00 -46.18 -2.75
C THR A 331 6.22 -46.66 -1.53
N ALA A 332 5.97 -47.97 -1.43
CA ALA A 332 5.37 -48.58 -0.25
C ALA A 332 6.20 -48.28 1.01
N GLY A 333 5.57 -47.66 2.02
CA GLY A 333 6.23 -47.22 3.25
C GLY A 333 6.75 -45.78 3.23
N ALA A 334 6.46 -45.00 2.17
CA ALA A 334 6.75 -43.58 2.15
C ALA A 334 5.96 -42.81 3.21
N VAL A 335 6.59 -41.79 3.79
CA VAL A 335 5.94 -40.86 4.72
C VAL A 335 4.90 -40.06 3.96
N ILE A 336 3.67 -40.04 4.47
CA ILE A 336 2.63 -39.16 3.95
C ILE A 336 2.85 -37.79 4.59
N GLU A 337 3.28 -36.85 3.76
CA GLU A 337 3.47 -35.46 4.15
C GLU A 337 2.20 -34.69 3.85
N MET A 338 1.71 -33.97 4.86
CA MET A 338 0.68 -32.96 4.67
C MET A 338 1.36 -31.68 4.22
N LEU A 339 0.88 -31.08 3.14
CA LEU A 339 1.45 -29.92 2.49
C LEU A 339 0.44 -28.76 2.55
N GLU A 340 0.91 -27.60 2.99
CA GLU A 340 0.19 -26.33 2.89
C GLU A 340 0.45 -25.62 1.56
N PRO A 341 -0.34 -24.60 1.17
CA PRO A 341 -0.22 -23.97 -0.15
C PRO A 341 1.15 -23.44 -0.54
N SER A 342 1.93 -22.98 0.45
CA SER A 342 3.30 -22.49 0.29
C SER A 342 4.35 -23.61 0.30
N ASP A 343 3.97 -24.84 0.65
CA ASP A 343 4.91 -25.97 0.65
C ASP A 343 5.29 -26.40 -0.76
N ARG A 344 6.55 -26.79 -0.89
CA ARG A 344 7.08 -27.36 -2.13
C ARG A 344 6.28 -28.60 -2.52
N GLY A 345 5.81 -28.62 -3.76
CA GLY A 345 5.09 -29.77 -4.32
C GLY A 345 3.59 -29.79 -4.02
N PHE A 346 3.06 -28.78 -3.31
CA PHE A 346 1.63 -28.65 -3.02
C PHE A 346 0.74 -28.76 -4.28
N THR A 347 1.13 -28.11 -5.38
CA THR A 347 0.36 -28.14 -6.63
C THR A 347 0.28 -29.56 -7.23
N ALA A 348 1.34 -30.35 -7.11
CA ALA A 348 1.40 -31.74 -7.59
C ALA A 348 0.82 -32.76 -6.59
N ALA A 349 0.57 -32.31 -5.35
CA ALA A 349 0.03 -33.14 -4.28
C ALA A 349 -1.45 -33.48 -4.50
N THR A 350 -1.89 -34.60 -3.95
CA THR A 350 -3.25 -35.08 -4.11
C THR A 350 -4.19 -34.35 -3.16
N SER A 351 -5.32 -33.85 -3.68
CA SER A 351 -6.38 -33.25 -2.87
C SER A 351 -7.04 -34.29 -1.97
N VAL A 352 -7.22 -33.97 -0.69
CA VAL A 352 -7.96 -34.83 0.23
C VAL A 352 -9.44 -34.80 -0.13
N GLY A 353 -10.03 -35.96 -0.46
CA GLY A 353 -11.49 -36.13 -0.56
C GLY A 353 -12.15 -36.07 -1.95
N THR A 354 -11.41 -35.99 -3.06
CA THR A 354 -12.00 -35.91 -4.42
C THR A 354 -11.84 -37.16 -5.29
N SER A 355 -11.19 -38.23 -4.82
CA SER A 355 -11.08 -39.48 -5.58
C SER A 355 -12.20 -40.46 -5.22
N ALA A 356 -12.97 -40.87 -6.23
CA ALA A 356 -14.03 -41.89 -6.14
C ALA A 356 -13.52 -43.32 -5.84
N SER A 357 -12.26 -43.50 -5.45
CA SER A 357 -11.69 -44.74 -4.90
C SER A 357 -10.27 -44.44 -4.41
N PRO A 358 -10.05 -44.12 -3.13
CA PRO A 358 -8.72 -44.23 -2.56
C PRO A 358 -8.25 -45.69 -2.73
N PRO A 359 -6.97 -45.95 -3.07
CA PRO A 359 -6.42 -47.28 -2.91
C PRO A 359 -6.71 -47.75 -1.49
N ALA A 360 -7.31 -48.95 -1.40
CA ALA A 360 -7.97 -49.43 -0.20
C ALA A 360 -7.14 -49.20 1.08
N ALA A 361 -7.80 -48.64 2.10
CA ALA A 361 -7.37 -48.52 3.50
C ALA A 361 -6.60 -47.26 3.96
N GLN A 362 -6.92 -46.07 3.43
CA GLN A 362 -6.59 -44.84 4.18
C GLN A 362 -7.68 -43.77 4.07
N THR A 363 -8.48 -43.66 5.13
CA THR A 363 -9.29 -42.47 5.41
C THR A 363 -8.34 -41.37 5.82
N LEU A 364 -7.90 -40.54 4.86
CA LEU A 364 -7.05 -39.39 5.18
C LEU A 364 -7.92 -38.26 5.75
N PRO A 365 -7.51 -37.63 6.88
CA PRO A 365 -8.26 -36.53 7.45
C PRO A 365 -8.29 -35.36 6.47
N SER A 366 -9.48 -34.87 6.13
CA SER A 366 -9.64 -33.56 5.50
C SER A 366 -9.17 -32.52 6.51
N ALA A 367 -8.07 -31.84 6.19
CA ALA A 367 -7.52 -30.77 7.00
C ALA A 367 -7.51 -29.48 6.17
N SER A 368 -7.90 -28.38 6.80
CA SER A 368 -7.90 -27.05 6.21
C SER A 368 -7.40 -26.03 7.22
N GLY A 369 -6.90 -24.90 6.73
CA GLY A 369 -6.25 -23.88 7.55
C GLY A 369 -4.77 -23.78 7.21
N ALA A 370 -4.37 -22.67 6.61
CA ALA A 370 -2.97 -22.34 6.36
C ALA A 370 -2.77 -20.82 6.30
N PHE A 371 -1.53 -20.37 6.51
CA PHE A 371 -1.12 -19.04 6.10
C PHE A 371 -0.82 -19.07 4.60
N VAL A 372 -1.47 -18.20 3.84
CA VAL A 372 -1.41 -18.19 2.37
C VAL A 372 -1.15 -16.79 1.85
N ASP A 373 -0.51 -16.71 0.70
CA ASP A 373 -0.42 -15.47 -0.09
C ASP A 373 -1.80 -15.10 -0.60
N LEU A 374 -2.01 -13.83 -0.89
CA LEU A 374 -3.19 -13.42 -1.60
C LEU A 374 -3.11 -13.96 -3.02
N PHE A 375 -4.23 -14.46 -3.53
CA PHE A 375 -4.32 -15.06 -4.87
C PHE A 375 -3.40 -16.28 -5.13
N TYR A 376 -3.07 -17.06 -4.08
CA TYR A 376 -2.19 -18.23 -4.22
C TYR A 376 -2.70 -19.34 -5.16
N GLY A 377 -3.99 -19.32 -5.54
CA GLY A 377 -4.64 -20.30 -6.42
C GLY A 377 -4.33 -20.14 -7.92
N TRP A 378 -3.58 -19.11 -8.31
CA TRP A 378 -3.25 -18.78 -9.70
C TRP A 378 -2.80 -19.96 -10.55
N ASN A 379 -3.52 -20.23 -11.65
CA ASN A 379 -3.18 -21.23 -12.67
C ASN A 379 -2.92 -22.66 -12.14
N ARG A 380 -3.48 -22.98 -10.96
CA ARG A 380 -3.32 -24.30 -10.31
C ARG A 380 -4.58 -25.14 -10.48
N THR A 381 -4.54 -26.09 -11.41
CA THR A 381 -5.63 -27.05 -11.65
C THR A 381 -5.93 -27.88 -10.40
N GLY A 382 -7.22 -27.98 -10.03
CA GLY A 382 -7.69 -28.83 -8.93
C GLY A 382 -7.53 -28.24 -7.53
N ILE A 383 -7.08 -26.98 -7.39
CA ILE A 383 -7.19 -26.26 -6.11
C ILE A 383 -8.66 -25.96 -5.84
N VAL A 384 -9.13 -26.35 -4.65
CA VAL A 384 -10.43 -25.94 -4.15
C VAL A 384 -10.35 -24.45 -3.83
N THR A 385 -11.28 -23.68 -4.38
CA THR A 385 -11.42 -22.25 -4.08
C THR A 385 -11.57 -22.03 -2.58
N SER A 386 -10.59 -21.36 -1.98
CA SER A 386 -10.62 -20.83 -0.62
C SER A 386 -10.77 -19.30 -0.65
N ARG A 387 -10.95 -18.69 0.52
CA ARG A 387 -11.25 -17.26 0.71
C ARG A 387 -10.25 -16.31 0.07
N PHE A 388 -8.96 -16.66 0.08
CA PHE A 388 -7.88 -15.82 -0.46
C PHE A 388 -7.21 -16.43 -1.69
N SER A 389 -7.71 -17.55 -2.21
CA SER A 389 -7.09 -18.25 -3.34
C SER A 389 -7.41 -17.66 -4.72
N SER A 390 -8.51 -16.91 -4.83
CA SER A 390 -9.01 -16.39 -6.10
C SER A 390 -8.41 -15.04 -6.44
N VAL A 391 -8.63 -14.60 -7.69
CA VAL A 391 -8.45 -13.19 -8.05
C VAL A 391 -9.24 -12.30 -7.07
N PRO A 392 -8.75 -11.08 -6.77
CA PRO A 392 -9.54 -10.03 -6.16
C PRO A 392 -10.89 -9.83 -6.86
N ALA A 393 -11.91 -9.44 -6.09
CA ALA A 393 -13.22 -9.12 -6.63
C ALA A 393 -13.11 -8.00 -7.68
N THR A 394 -13.67 -8.23 -8.86
CA THR A 394 -13.61 -7.27 -9.98
C THR A 394 -14.29 -5.94 -9.67
N ARG A 395 -15.32 -5.94 -8.80
CA ARG A 395 -15.99 -4.73 -8.31
C ARG A 395 -15.10 -3.84 -7.45
N SER A 396 -13.98 -4.37 -6.95
CA SER A 396 -12.96 -3.53 -6.30
C SER A 396 -12.19 -2.67 -7.29
N GLN A 397 -12.23 -2.99 -8.59
CA GLN A 397 -11.50 -2.37 -9.70
C GLN A 397 -9.97 -2.29 -9.53
N LEU A 398 -9.41 -2.86 -8.45
CA LEU A 398 -7.97 -2.99 -8.30
C LEU A 398 -7.45 -4.01 -9.32
N ALA A 399 -6.66 -3.52 -10.26
CA ALA A 399 -6.02 -4.35 -11.26
C ALA A 399 -5.07 -5.37 -10.58
N LEU A 400 -5.07 -6.60 -11.10
CA LEU A 400 -4.17 -7.68 -10.64
C LEU A 400 -2.69 -7.32 -10.75
N ASN A 401 -2.35 -6.41 -11.66
CA ASN A 401 -0.98 -6.05 -11.96
C ASN A 401 -0.35 -5.14 -10.88
N ILE A 402 -1.18 -4.49 -10.06
CA ILE A 402 -0.71 -3.73 -8.88
C ILE A 402 -0.42 -4.69 -7.70
N GLY A 403 -0.80 -5.96 -7.86
CA GLY A 403 -0.68 -6.98 -6.84
C GLY A 403 -2.01 -7.27 -6.14
N PRO A 404 -2.31 -8.53 -5.80
CA PRO A 404 -3.46 -8.86 -4.97
C PRO A 404 -3.48 -8.04 -3.67
N THR A 405 -4.57 -7.34 -3.40
CA THR A 405 -4.65 -6.45 -2.23
C THR A 405 -5.69 -6.95 -1.25
N TYR A 406 -5.39 -6.99 0.05
CA TYR A 406 -6.41 -6.97 1.10
C TYR A 406 -6.63 -5.55 1.62
N CYS A 407 -7.90 -5.15 1.80
CA CYS A 407 -8.23 -3.84 2.36
C CYS A 407 -9.47 -3.92 3.26
N THR A 408 -9.41 -3.22 4.39
CA THR A 408 -10.54 -3.02 5.32
C THR A 408 -11.70 -2.20 4.77
N TRP A 409 -11.53 -1.59 3.59
CA TRP A 409 -12.53 -1.02 2.68
C TRP A 409 -13.64 -0.17 3.31
N ALA A 410 -13.72 1.10 2.93
CA ALA A 410 -14.73 1.98 3.48
C ALA A 410 -16.11 1.66 2.93
N TYR A 411 -17.12 1.67 3.80
CA TYR A 411 -18.52 1.65 3.39
C TYR A 411 -18.97 3.04 2.87
N ASP A 412 -18.14 4.07 3.06
CA ASP A 412 -18.33 5.42 2.49
C ASP A 412 -18.48 5.42 0.96
N TYR A 413 -17.89 4.44 0.28
CA TYR A 413 -17.97 4.35 -1.18
C TYR A 413 -19.39 4.03 -1.66
N GLU A 414 -20.26 3.49 -0.81
CA GLU A 414 -21.67 3.26 -1.16
C GLU A 414 -22.57 4.47 -0.83
N HIS A 415 -21.97 5.64 -0.55
CA HIS A 415 -22.67 6.85 -0.11
C HIS A 415 -21.99 8.15 -0.59
N ASP A 416 -21.11 8.06 -1.58
CA ASP A 416 -20.32 9.21 -2.03
C ASP A 416 -20.94 9.93 -3.24
N GLY A 417 -22.07 9.41 -3.75
CA GLY A 417 -22.80 9.95 -4.89
C GLY A 417 -22.08 9.73 -6.21
N ILE A 418 -21.14 8.80 -6.27
CA ILE A 418 -20.38 8.44 -7.47
C ILE A 418 -20.80 7.05 -7.92
N ASP A 419 -21.31 6.98 -9.14
CA ASP A 419 -21.54 5.72 -9.87
C ASP A 419 -20.20 5.03 -10.18
N GLN A 420 -19.77 4.08 -9.34
CA GLN A 420 -18.47 3.43 -9.53
C GLN A 420 -18.48 2.30 -10.56
N ASP A 421 -19.60 1.59 -10.77
CA ASP A 421 -19.66 0.52 -11.78
C ASP A 421 -20.20 0.98 -13.16
N GLY A 422 -20.61 2.25 -13.26
CA GLY A 422 -20.87 2.98 -14.49
C GLY A 422 -22.24 2.68 -15.11
N ASP A 423 -23.20 2.25 -14.32
CA ASP A 423 -24.50 1.78 -14.79
C ASP A 423 -25.57 2.89 -14.89
N GLY A 424 -25.25 4.09 -14.41
CA GLY A 424 -26.07 5.29 -14.47
C GLY A 424 -26.84 5.59 -13.18
N THR A 425 -26.68 4.77 -12.15
CA THR A 425 -27.25 4.91 -10.81
C THR A 425 -26.14 5.04 -9.79
N ALA A 426 -26.39 5.77 -8.70
CA ALA A 426 -25.38 6.06 -7.69
C ALA A 426 -25.86 5.57 -6.31
N ASP A 427 -24.97 4.98 -5.52
CA ASP A 427 -25.18 4.54 -4.14
C ASP A 427 -26.30 3.47 -3.95
N GLU A 428 -26.55 2.63 -4.96
CA GLU A 428 -27.67 1.66 -4.99
C GLU A 428 -27.64 0.63 -3.86
N GLY A 429 -26.45 0.31 -3.33
CA GLY A 429 -26.32 -0.57 -2.17
C GLY A 429 -26.87 0.01 -0.86
N THR A 430 -27.40 1.24 -0.89
CA THR A 430 -27.87 1.98 0.29
C THR A 430 -29.03 2.96 0.06
N ASP A 431 -29.62 2.96 -1.14
CA ASP A 431 -30.62 3.95 -1.52
C ASP A 431 -32.03 3.66 -0.96
N GLY A 432 -32.20 2.50 -0.31
CA GLY A 432 -33.43 2.04 0.32
C GLY A 432 -34.43 1.44 -0.66
N PHE A 433 -34.02 1.13 -1.89
CA PHE A 433 -34.81 0.46 -2.92
C PHE A 433 -34.27 -0.95 -3.21
N ASP A 434 -35.11 -1.75 -3.85
CA ASP A 434 -34.76 -3.07 -4.39
C ASP A 434 -34.73 -2.87 -5.91
N THR A 435 -33.58 -2.40 -6.39
CA THR A 435 -33.38 -1.84 -7.74
C THR A 435 -33.20 -2.96 -8.77
N ASP A 436 -32.68 -4.12 -8.36
CA ASP A 436 -32.62 -5.32 -9.22
C ASP A 436 -33.80 -6.30 -9.00
N ASN A 437 -34.68 -6.02 -8.03
CA ASN A 437 -35.82 -6.84 -7.63
C ASN A 437 -35.39 -8.26 -7.19
N ALA A 438 -34.19 -8.41 -6.62
CA ALA A 438 -33.61 -9.65 -6.13
C ALA A 438 -33.07 -9.48 -4.69
N ASN A 439 -33.16 -10.56 -3.92
CA ASN A 439 -32.68 -10.69 -2.53
C ASN A 439 -33.13 -9.61 -1.50
N GLY A 440 -33.94 -8.63 -1.90
CA GLY A 440 -34.49 -7.57 -1.06
C GLY A 440 -33.72 -6.25 -1.17
N VAL A 441 -34.23 -5.22 -0.51
CA VAL A 441 -33.67 -3.87 -0.47
C VAL A 441 -32.21 -3.85 0.04
N ASP A 442 -31.36 -3.04 -0.60
CA ASP A 442 -29.96 -2.75 -0.26
C ASP A 442 -29.11 -4.04 -0.14
N ASP A 443 -29.28 -4.93 -1.10
CA ASP A 443 -28.63 -6.23 -1.20
C ASP A 443 -27.15 -6.10 -1.61
N VAL A 444 -26.32 -7.10 -1.27
CA VAL A 444 -24.89 -7.10 -1.63
C VAL A 444 -24.68 -7.04 -3.15
N ALA A 445 -25.62 -7.55 -3.94
CA ALA A 445 -25.59 -7.48 -5.39
C ALA A 445 -25.77 -6.05 -5.93
N GLU A 446 -26.50 -5.19 -5.20
CA GLU A 446 -26.80 -3.80 -5.57
C GLU A 446 -25.63 -2.85 -5.28
N ARG A 447 -24.63 -3.26 -4.51
CA ARG A 447 -23.49 -2.39 -4.17
C ARG A 447 -22.64 -2.05 -5.38
N GLU A 448 -22.31 -0.81 -5.61
CA GLU A 448 -21.50 -0.43 -6.78
C GLU A 448 -20.06 -0.96 -6.68
N THR A 449 -19.58 -1.13 -5.45
CA THR A 449 -18.22 -1.56 -5.17
C THR A 449 -18.12 -2.77 -4.24
N SER A 450 -16.91 -3.29 -4.09
CA SER A 450 -16.63 -4.31 -3.08
C SER A 450 -15.17 -4.31 -2.70
N PRO A 451 -14.83 -4.72 -1.46
CA PRO A 451 -13.46 -5.04 -1.11
C PRO A 451 -12.89 -6.14 -2.02
N PRO A 452 -11.59 -6.07 -2.36
CA PRO A 452 -10.88 -7.12 -3.10
C PRO A 452 -11.12 -8.53 -2.55
N TYR A 453 -11.12 -8.65 -1.23
CA TYR A 453 -11.47 -9.86 -0.50
C TYR A 453 -12.51 -9.51 0.56
N ALA A 454 -13.77 -9.88 0.30
CA ALA A 454 -14.92 -9.59 1.16
C ALA A 454 -15.02 -10.51 2.40
N VAL A 455 -13.90 -10.77 3.07
CA VAL A 455 -13.82 -11.65 4.24
C VAL A 455 -12.95 -11.01 5.33
N PRO A 456 -13.26 -11.20 6.62
CA PRO A 456 -12.39 -10.72 7.69
C PRO A 456 -11.03 -11.43 7.70
N LEU A 457 -9.95 -10.68 7.97
CA LEU A 457 -8.68 -11.29 8.35
C LEU A 457 -8.77 -11.84 9.76
N ARG A 458 -8.35 -13.08 9.92
CA ARG A 458 -8.31 -13.77 11.20
C ARG A 458 -6.91 -13.78 11.81
N GLY A 459 -5.89 -13.68 10.97
CA GLY A 459 -4.50 -13.60 11.41
C GLY A 459 -3.61 -13.27 10.23
N ILE A 460 -2.42 -12.80 10.56
CA ILE A 460 -1.37 -12.39 9.62
C ILE A 460 -0.03 -12.93 10.10
N GLU A 461 0.80 -13.41 9.17
CA GLU A 461 2.17 -13.85 9.41
C GLU A 461 3.12 -12.99 8.56
N PHE A 462 4.07 -12.33 9.22
CA PHE A 462 5.22 -11.72 8.56
C PHE A 462 6.41 -12.68 8.62
N ARG A 463 7.00 -12.96 7.47
CA ARG A 463 8.24 -13.73 7.35
C ARG A 463 9.34 -12.79 6.87
N ILE A 464 10.29 -12.52 7.75
CA ILE A 464 11.45 -11.69 7.44
C ILE A 464 12.67 -12.58 7.35
N ARG A 465 13.41 -12.48 6.25
CA ARG A 465 14.71 -13.13 6.10
C ARG A 465 15.81 -12.12 5.93
N ASN A 466 16.91 -12.37 6.61
CA ASN A 466 18.04 -11.47 6.61
C ASN A 466 19.34 -12.25 6.43
N TYR A 467 20.25 -11.72 5.62
CA TYR A 467 21.58 -12.26 5.43
C TYR A 467 22.60 -11.57 6.35
N ASP A 468 23.21 -12.36 7.23
CA ASP A 468 24.29 -11.92 8.10
C ASP A 468 25.62 -12.10 7.34
N SER A 469 26.21 -10.99 6.89
CA SER A 469 27.42 -10.99 6.06
C SER A 469 28.66 -11.53 6.77
N ASP A 470 28.74 -11.35 8.09
CA ASP A 470 29.89 -11.74 8.89
C ASP A 470 29.94 -13.26 9.07
N THR A 471 28.77 -13.87 9.31
CA THR A 471 28.66 -15.32 9.51
C THR A 471 28.29 -16.09 8.25
N ARG A 472 27.88 -15.38 7.18
CA ARG A 472 27.30 -15.95 5.94
C ARG A 472 26.10 -16.85 6.21
N GLN A 473 25.30 -16.47 7.21
CA GLN A 473 24.11 -17.21 7.61
C GLN A 473 22.84 -16.45 7.24
N VAL A 474 21.79 -17.20 6.91
CA VAL A 474 20.44 -16.65 6.75
C VAL A 474 19.69 -16.83 8.06
N ARG A 475 19.09 -15.75 8.56
CA ARG A 475 18.18 -15.78 9.70
C ARG A 475 16.77 -15.55 9.21
N GLN A 476 15.81 -16.32 9.74
CA GLN A 476 14.39 -16.10 9.51
C GLN A 476 13.72 -15.75 10.85
N THR A 477 12.92 -14.69 10.83
CA THR A 477 11.99 -14.35 11.90
C THR A 477 10.57 -14.48 11.37
N ARG A 478 9.69 -15.07 12.17
CA ARG A 478 8.25 -15.10 11.90
C ARG A 478 7.52 -14.35 13.01
N VAL A 479 6.65 -13.44 12.63
CA VAL A 479 5.77 -12.71 13.54
C VAL A 479 4.35 -13.04 13.16
N VAL A 480 3.59 -13.62 14.07
CA VAL A 480 2.18 -13.98 13.86
C VAL A 480 1.32 -13.13 14.78
N SER A 481 0.26 -12.56 14.23
CA SER A 481 -0.78 -11.88 15.02
C SER A 481 -2.15 -12.45 14.68
N ASN A 482 -3.03 -12.47 15.68
CA ASN A 482 -4.39 -13.00 15.60
C ASN A 482 -5.39 -11.86 15.80
N PHE A 483 -6.41 -11.80 14.95
CA PHE A 483 -7.45 -10.78 14.97
C PHE A 483 -8.81 -11.33 15.45
N ILE A 484 -8.91 -12.61 15.78
CA ILE A 484 -10.12 -13.18 16.35
C ILE A 484 -10.24 -12.75 17.83
N PRO A 485 -11.36 -12.13 18.25
CA PRO A 485 -11.61 -11.85 19.66
C PRO A 485 -11.60 -13.15 20.48
N GLU A 486 -10.94 -13.15 21.65
CA GLU A 486 -10.94 -14.28 22.59
C GLU A 486 -12.32 -14.62 23.16
#